data_AF-A0A7Y4NQF0-F1
#
_entry.id   AF-A0A7Y4NQF0-F1
#
_cell.length_a   1.000
_cell.length_b   1.000
_cell.length_c   1.000
_cell.angle_alpha   90.00
_cell.angle_beta   90.00
_cell.angle_gamma   90.00
#
_symmetry.space_group_name_H-M   'P 1'
#
loop_
_entity.id
_entity.type
_entity.pdbx_description
1 polymer ?
#
loop_
_entity_poly.entity_id
_entity_poly.type
_entity_poly.pdbx_seq_one_letter_code
_entity_poly.pdbx_strand_id
1 'polypeptide(L)'
;MRVGRPWTTFGREGRARCALFALGLGLGLTGCSAPSGDEASARQESPLVADASLRPPRAVDSLLSLFDQTASVVEGEVTDVRSEFSPRTGPWTVVTLGNVRAHLGAAPRELRLKQAGGLLPDGRQLVVSHVPRFVRGARYVVFLRNTGWSLSPVLDEHAFRVESVGGREVLVGAEGGLVSGLGSAGVRQTAPVFETVDLMGARPAMRAEAQALGAAPEALEREAFLSLLQNHLRARGLTVAGAFREEPVTTASSLSVPVTPAVANPAAPRAVPLQPERDIPPGQP
;
A
#
# COMPACT_ATOMS: atom_id res chain seq x y z
N MET A 1 31.75 -17.47 -35.81
CA MET A 1 31.56 -18.92 -36.08
C MET A 1 32.80 -19.68 -35.62
N ARG A 2 32.68 -20.99 -35.32
CA ARG A 2 33.66 -21.83 -34.60
C ARG A 2 33.85 -21.34 -33.15
N VAL A 3 33.33 -21.96 -32.08
CA VAL A 3 33.21 -23.38 -31.65
C VAL A 3 34.55 -23.96 -31.19
N GLY A 4 34.62 -24.30 -29.90
CA GLY A 4 35.80 -24.87 -29.23
C GLY A 4 35.58 -25.19 -27.74
N ARG A 5 35.00 -26.37 -27.45
CA ARG A 5 35.12 -27.10 -26.16
C ARG A 5 35.56 -28.53 -26.49
N PRO A 6 36.51 -29.10 -25.75
CA PRO A 6 36.24 -30.30 -24.93
C PRO A 6 36.51 -30.06 -23.43
N TRP A 7 35.73 -30.56 -22.45
CA TRP A 7 35.68 -31.94 -21.93
C TRP A 7 37.03 -32.42 -21.33
N THR A 8 37.28 -32.24 -20.02
CA THR A 8 37.02 -33.15 -18.85
C THR A 8 37.87 -34.42 -18.73
N THR A 9 38.42 -34.71 -17.54
CA THR A 9 38.49 -36.09 -16.94
C THR A 9 39.00 -36.09 -15.47
N PHE A 10 38.56 -37.11 -14.69
CA PHE A 10 39.03 -37.72 -13.40
C PHE A 10 39.95 -36.98 -12.40
N GLY A 11 39.89 -37.20 -11.07
CA GLY A 11 39.14 -38.15 -10.20
C GLY A 11 39.55 -37.95 -8.71
N ARG A 12 39.37 -38.84 -7.70
CA ARG A 12 38.71 -40.17 -7.58
C ARG A 12 38.63 -40.63 -6.08
N GLU A 13 37.47 -41.17 -5.63
CA GLU A 13 37.24 -42.02 -4.41
C GLU A 13 37.57 -41.45 -3.00
N GLY A 14 37.08 -41.99 -1.86
CA GLY A 14 36.16 -43.13 -1.57
C GLY A 14 34.89 -42.71 -0.79
N ARG A 15 33.86 -43.54 -0.48
CA ARG A 15 33.78 -44.96 0.00
C ARG A 15 34.39 -45.13 1.41
N ALA A 16 33.78 -45.80 2.40
CA ALA A 16 32.49 -46.53 2.54
C ALA A 16 32.11 -46.66 4.08
N ARG A 17 31.16 -47.43 4.66
CA ARG A 17 30.16 -48.47 4.24
C ARG A 17 29.17 -48.76 5.42
N CYS A 18 27.95 -49.28 5.16
CA CYS A 18 27.09 -50.09 6.08
C CYS A 18 26.55 -49.44 7.39
N ALA A 19 25.54 -49.95 8.13
CA ALA A 19 24.46 -50.97 7.96
C ALA A 19 23.33 -50.62 8.99
N LEU A 20 22.01 -50.85 8.86
CA LEU A 20 21.13 -51.90 8.29
C LEU A 20 20.57 -52.88 9.35
N PHE A 21 19.32 -52.63 9.79
CA PHE A 21 18.29 -53.52 10.38
C PHE A 21 16.94 -52.74 10.26
N ALA A 22 15.76 -53.23 9.83
CA ALA A 22 15.08 -54.54 9.87
C ALA A 22 14.58 -54.92 11.29
N LEU A 23 13.35 -55.41 11.53
CA LEU A 23 12.25 -55.84 10.64
C LEU A 23 10.91 -55.79 11.44
N GLY A 24 9.76 -55.60 10.78
CA GLY A 24 8.44 -55.72 11.44
C GLY A 24 7.28 -55.91 10.45
N LEU A 25 6.62 -57.07 10.48
CA LEU A 25 5.52 -57.44 9.57
C LEU A 25 4.16 -57.40 10.27
N GLY A 26 3.10 -57.07 9.51
CA GLY A 26 1.70 -57.21 9.93
C GLY A 26 0.78 -57.26 8.71
N LEU A 27 0.05 -58.37 8.53
CA LEU A 27 -0.83 -58.61 7.37
C LEU A 27 -2.30 -58.37 7.72
N GLY A 28 -3.05 -57.82 6.76
CA GLY A 28 -4.50 -57.67 6.78
C GLY A 28 -5.03 -57.60 5.34
N LEU A 29 -6.20 -58.20 5.06
CA LEU A 29 -6.62 -58.56 3.70
C LEU A 29 -7.88 -57.83 3.21
N THR A 30 -7.90 -57.60 1.89
CA THR A 30 -9.08 -57.52 0.98
C THR A 30 -10.20 -56.50 1.23
N GLY A 31 -10.57 -55.77 0.17
CA GLY A 31 -11.78 -54.93 0.16
C GLY A 31 -11.97 -54.11 -1.12
N CYS A 32 -12.28 -54.76 -2.26
CA CYS A 32 -12.62 -54.04 -3.49
C CYS A 32 -14.10 -53.64 -3.50
N SER A 33 -14.39 -52.33 -3.47
CA SER A 33 -15.66 -51.76 -3.95
C SER A 33 -15.52 -50.27 -4.16
N ALA A 34 -15.80 -49.80 -5.38
CA ALA A 34 -16.11 -48.40 -5.64
C ALA A 34 -17.60 -48.30 -5.97
N PRO A 35 -18.30 -47.32 -5.39
CA PRO A 35 -19.25 -46.54 -6.17
C PRO A 35 -18.87 -45.06 -6.16
N SER A 36 -19.14 -44.39 -7.29
CA SER A 36 -19.07 -42.94 -7.40
C SER A 36 -20.16 -42.29 -6.54
N GLY A 37 -19.76 -41.50 -5.55
CA GLY A 37 -20.64 -40.61 -4.79
C GLY A 37 -20.16 -39.17 -4.93
N ASP A 38 -20.86 -38.36 -5.73
CA ASP A 38 -20.56 -36.94 -5.92
C ASP A 38 -21.25 -36.11 -4.83
N GLU A 39 -20.76 -36.24 -3.58
CA GLU A 39 -21.06 -35.26 -2.54
C GLU A 39 -19.96 -34.21 -2.52
N ALA A 40 -20.28 -33.05 -3.13
CA ALA A 40 -19.46 -31.87 -3.04
C ALA A 40 -19.17 -31.53 -1.58
N SER A 41 -17.92 -31.70 -1.15
CA SER A 41 -17.45 -31.24 0.16
C SER A 41 -17.65 -29.73 0.23
N ALA A 42 -18.76 -29.32 0.84
CA ALA A 42 -19.02 -27.95 1.22
C ALA A 42 -17.83 -27.50 2.05
N ARG A 43 -16.98 -26.64 1.49
CA ARG A 43 -15.89 -26.01 2.22
C ARG A 43 -16.54 -25.14 3.28
N GLN A 44 -16.66 -25.71 4.47
CA GLN A 44 -17.13 -25.01 5.66
C GLN A 44 -16.11 -23.92 5.95
N GLU A 45 -16.37 -22.72 5.44
CA GLU A 45 -15.48 -21.56 5.56
C GLU A 45 -15.23 -21.32 7.04
N SER A 46 -14.00 -21.56 7.50
CA SER A 46 -13.62 -21.45 8.91
C SER A 46 -14.02 -20.07 9.42
N PRO A 47 -15.03 -19.97 10.30
CA PRO A 47 -15.65 -18.69 10.61
C PRO A 47 -14.66 -17.82 11.37
N LEU A 48 -14.41 -16.61 10.83
CA LEU A 48 -13.92 -15.43 11.54
C LEU A 48 -12.91 -15.74 12.65
N VAL A 49 -11.67 -16.08 12.27
CA VAL A 49 -10.56 -16.25 13.22
C VAL A 49 -10.23 -14.91 13.89
N ALA A 50 -10.93 -14.64 14.98
CA ALA A 50 -10.75 -13.57 15.95
C ALA A 50 -10.37 -12.20 15.37
N ASP A 51 -11.36 -11.46 14.82
CA ASP A 51 -11.22 -10.03 14.50
C ASP A 51 -11.15 -9.13 15.78
N ALA A 52 -10.91 -9.74 16.93
CA ALA A 52 -11.08 -9.19 18.28
C ALA A 52 -9.77 -8.85 19.03
N SER A 53 -8.61 -8.96 18.38
CA SER A 53 -7.28 -8.70 18.99
C SER A 53 -6.42 -7.68 18.24
N LEU A 54 -6.92 -7.11 17.14
CA LEU A 54 -6.18 -6.09 16.39
C LEU A 54 -6.17 -4.76 17.14
N ARG A 55 -4.97 -4.21 17.36
CA ARG A 55 -4.82 -2.86 17.89
C ARG A 55 -5.41 -1.85 16.90
N PRO A 56 -6.17 -0.83 17.36
CA PRO A 56 -6.71 0.20 16.47
C PRO A 56 -5.59 1.10 15.93
N PRO A 57 -5.81 1.81 14.80
CA PRO A 57 -4.91 2.86 14.34
C PRO A 57 -4.74 3.94 15.40
N ARG A 58 -3.54 4.53 15.44
CA ARG A 58 -3.22 5.74 16.19
C ARG A 58 -2.52 6.73 15.26
N ALA A 59 -2.54 8.01 15.60
CA ALA A 59 -1.78 9.02 14.87
C ALA A 59 -0.28 8.65 14.84
N VAL A 60 0.42 9.04 13.78
CA VAL A 60 1.88 8.93 13.68
C VAL A 60 2.48 10.27 14.09
N ASP A 61 2.72 10.44 15.38
CA ASP A 61 3.28 11.69 15.98
C ASP A 61 4.82 11.69 16.02
N SER A 62 5.42 10.53 15.81
CA SER A 62 6.82 10.26 16.10
C SER A 62 7.31 9.01 15.37
N LEU A 63 8.62 8.91 15.19
CA LEU A 63 9.26 7.75 14.58
C LEU A 63 9.04 6.45 15.38
N LEU A 64 8.86 6.54 16.70
CA LEU A 64 8.51 5.38 17.53
C LEU A 64 7.06 4.95 17.31
N SER A 65 6.11 5.89 17.19
CA SER A 65 4.71 5.58 16.84
C SER A 65 4.56 4.99 15.43
N LEU A 66 5.42 5.41 14.49
CA LEU A 66 5.51 4.83 13.14
C LEU A 66 5.93 3.36 13.22
N PHE A 67 7.07 3.07 13.89
CA PHE A 67 7.58 1.71 14.00
C PHE A 67 6.67 0.78 14.82
N ASP A 68 6.07 1.26 15.92
CA ASP A 68 5.10 0.48 16.71
C ASP A 68 3.95 -0.05 15.85
N GLN A 69 3.44 0.77 14.93
CA GLN A 69 2.33 0.41 14.06
C GLN A 69 2.76 -0.30 12.76
N THR A 70 4.06 -0.47 12.49
CA THR A 70 4.56 -1.09 11.26
C THR A 70 4.58 -2.61 11.33
N ALA A 71 3.99 -3.30 10.35
CA ALA A 71 4.17 -4.73 10.10
C ALA A 71 5.42 -5.00 9.25
N SER A 72 5.62 -4.21 8.20
CA SER A 72 6.79 -4.28 7.32
C SER A 72 7.02 -2.97 6.56
N VAL A 73 8.28 -2.75 6.16
CA VAL A 73 8.63 -1.73 5.15
C VAL A 73 9.10 -2.48 3.92
N VAL A 74 8.41 -2.24 2.80
CA VAL A 74 8.59 -2.99 1.55
C VAL A 74 8.99 -2.06 0.41
N GLU A 75 9.76 -2.58 -0.55
CA GLU A 75 9.98 -1.95 -1.85
C GLU A 75 9.37 -2.84 -2.95
N GLY A 76 8.63 -2.24 -3.89
CA GLY A 76 7.94 -2.97 -4.94
C GLY A 76 7.49 -2.07 -6.10
N GLU A 77 7.14 -2.67 -7.22
CA GLU A 77 6.74 -2.01 -8.46
C GLU A 77 5.21 -2.06 -8.64
N VAL A 78 4.57 -0.93 -8.94
CA VAL A 78 3.10 -0.89 -9.15
C VAL A 78 2.74 -1.50 -10.51
N THR A 79 2.30 -2.75 -10.52
CA THR A 79 1.96 -3.50 -11.75
C THR A 79 0.53 -3.23 -12.22
N ASP A 80 -0.40 -3.03 -11.28
CA ASP A 80 -1.82 -2.77 -11.53
C ASP A 80 -2.37 -1.72 -10.55
N VAL A 81 -3.31 -0.91 -11.04
CA VAL A 81 -4.09 0.07 -10.25
C VAL A 81 -5.51 0.07 -10.83
N ARG A 82 -6.50 -0.33 -10.03
CA ARG A 82 -7.89 -0.46 -10.48
C ARG A 82 -8.90 -0.08 -9.40
N SER A 83 -10.12 0.27 -9.82
CA SER A 83 -11.26 0.42 -8.91
C SER A 83 -12.04 -0.89 -8.78
N GLU A 84 -12.31 -1.32 -7.56
CA GLU A 84 -13.22 -2.42 -7.20
C GLU A 84 -14.39 -1.84 -6.38
N PHE A 85 -15.62 -1.87 -6.92
CA PHE A 85 -16.81 -1.32 -6.25
C PHE A 85 -17.64 -2.40 -5.54
N SER A 86 -18.06 -2.12 -4.32
CA SER A 86 -18.96 -2.95 -3.52
C SER A 86 -20.12 -2.12 -2.96
N PRO A 87 -21.39 -2.47 -3.22
CA PRO A 87 -22.54 -1.80 -2.61
C PRO A 87 -22.53 -1.83 -1.08
N ARG A 88 -21.86 -2.82 -0.46
CA ARG A 88 -21.78 -2.97 1.00
C ARG A 88 -20.62 -2.20 1.63
N THR A 89 -19.49 -2.09 0.93
CA THR A 89 -18.23 -1.56 1.50
C THR A 89 -17.67 -0.35 0.76
N GLY A 90 -18.36 0.18 -0.25
CA GLY A 90 -17.96 1.36 -1.03
C GLY A 90 -17.02 1.05 -2.21
N PRO A 91 -16.53 2.09 -2.90
CA PRO A 91 -15.46 1.97 -3.88
C PRO A 91 -14.11 1.79 -3.17
N TRP A 92 -13.27 0.91 -3.74
CA TRP A 92 -11.89 0.69 -3.33
C TRP A 92 -10.96 0.86 -4.51
N THR A 93 -9.86 1.58 -4.34
CA THR A 93 -8.70 1.50 -5.22
C THR A 93 -7.85 0.32 -4.76
N VAL A 94 -7.59 -0.64 -5.64
CA VAL A 94 -6.67 -1.75 -5.40
C VAL A 94 -5.42 -1.53 -6.23
N VAL A 95 -4.29 -1.48 -5.53
CA VAL A 95 -2.95 -1.32 -6.08
C VAL A 95 -2.20 -2.64 -5.88
N THR A 96 -1.71 -3.23 -6.97
CA THR A 96 -0.88 -4.43 -6.91
C THR A 96 0.59 -4.03 -6.99
N LEU A 97 1.38 -4.40 -5.97
CA LEU A 97 2.84 -4.30 -6.00
C LEU A 97 3.42 -5.66 -6.40
N GLY A 98 4.15 -5.71 -7.51
CA GLY A 98 4.98 -6.82 -7.92
C GLY A 98 6.44 -6.65 -7.50
N ASN A 99 7.26 -7.68 -7.76
CA ASN A 99 8.70 -7.69 -7.51
C ASN A 99 9.10 -7.37 -6.05
N VAL A 100 8.21 -7.63 -5.08
CA VAL A 100 8.31 -7.11 -3.71
C VAL A 100 9.53 -7.66 -2.96
N ARG A 101 10.18 -6.76 -2.22
CA ARG A 101 11.25 -7.03 -1.25
C ARG A 101 10.91 -6.35 0.08
N ALA A 102 10.87 -7.12 1.17
CA ALA A 102 10.86 -6.54 2.51
C ALA A 102 12.26 -6.02 2.88
N HIS A 103 12.32 -4.79 3.39
CA HIS A 103 13.52 -4.19 3.99
C HIS A 103 13.46 -4.17 5.53
N LEU A 104 12.24 -4.25 6.08
CA LEU A 104 11.92 -4.45 7.50
C LEU A 104 10.67 -5.33 7.60
N GLY A 105 10.58 -6.18 8.63
CA GLY A 105 9.49 -7.16 8.75
C GLY A 105 9.53 -8.24 7.65
N ALA A 106 8.37 -8.75 7.25
CA ALA A 106 8.22 -9.74 6.19
C ALA A 106 7.09 -9.36 5.21
N ALA A 107 7.19 -9.84 3.97
CA ALA A 107 6.15 -9.70 2.94
C ALA A 107 6.28 -10.81 1.86
N PRO A 108 5.16 -11.21 1.22
CA PRO A 108 5.17 -11.97 -0.04
C PRO A 108 5.82 -11.19 -1.20
N ARG A 109 6.00 -11.85 -2.35
CA ARG A 109 6.59 -11.28 -3.59
C ARG A 109 5.63 -10.43 -4.42
N GLU A 110 4.34 -10.58 -4.17
CA GLU A 110 3.25 -9.75 -4.70
C GLU A 110 2.38 -9.33 -3.51
N LEU A 111 1.88 -8.11 -3.52
CA LEU A 111 1.02 -7.54 -2.46
C LEU A 111 -0.16 -6.79 -3.08
N ARG A 112 -1.36 -6.94 -2.54
CA ARG A 112 -2.51 -6.09 -2.88
C ARG A 112 -2.75 -5.07 -1.76
N LEU A 113 -2.59 -3.80 -2.08
CA LEU A 113 -2.92 -2.68 -1.20
C LEU A 113 -4.32 -2.16 -1.58
N LYS A 114 -5.30 -2.42 -0.74
CA LYS A 114 -6.70 -2.01 -0.93
C LYS A 114 -6.97 -0.74 -0.13
N GLN A 115 -7.43 0.31 -0.80
CA GLN A 115 -7.53 1.66 -0.24
C GLN A 115 -8.90 2.26 -0.52
N ALA A 116 -9.48 3.02 0.42
CA ALA A 116 -10.80 3.62 0.25
C ALA A 116 -10.76 4.75 -0.80
N GLY A 117 -11.70 4.72 -1.76
CA GLY A 117 -11.73 5.65 -2.89
C GLY A 117 -11.85 4.93 -4.24
N GLY A 118 -11.71 5.67 -5.33
CA GLY A 118 -11.87 5.13 -6.69
C GLY A 118 -13.27 5.34 -7.27
N LEU A 119 -13.59 4.66 -8.36
CA LEU A 119 -14.78 4.93 -9.17
C LEU A 119 -16.07 4.32 -8.57
N LEU A 120 -17.14 5.10 -8.64
CA LEU A 120 -18.53 4.70 -8.41
C LEU A 120 -19.19 4.22 -9.71
N PRO A 121 -20.30 3.46 -9.65
CA PRO A 121 -21.01 2.96 -10.85
C PRO A 121 -21.57 4.06 -11.77
N ASP A 122 -21.71 5.29 -11.29
CA ASP A 122 -22.14 6.45 -12.06
C ASP A 122 -20.98 7.23 -12.72
N GLY A 123 -19.76 6.71 -12.63
CA GLY A 123 -18.56 7.31 -13.20
C GLY A 123 -17.90 8.40 -12.33
N ARG A 124 -18.51 8.80 -11.20
CA ARG A 124 -17.86 9.73 -10.26
C ARG A 124 -16.75 9.04 -9.47
N GLN A 125 -15.73 9.78 -9.09
CA GLN A 125 -14.60 9.27 -8.31
C GLN A 125 -14.72 9.72 -6.84
N LEU A 126 -14.68 8.78 -5.90
CA LEU A 126 -14.45 9.08 -4.49
C LEU A 126 -12.96 9.30 -4.27
N VAL A 127 -12.60 10.47 -3.72
CA VAL A 127 -11.24 10.83 -3.37
C VAL A 127 -11.15 10.98 -1.86
N VAL A 128 -10.18 10.31 -1.24
CA VAL A 128 -9.87 10.43 0.19
C VAL A 128 -8.49 11.08 0.30
N SER A 129 -8.38 12.18 1.04
CA SER A 129 -7.15 13.00 1.04
C SER A 129 -5.97 12.31 1.71
N HIS A 130 -6.21 11.50 2.76
CA HIS A 130 -5.19 10.81 3.56
C HIS A 130 -4.97 9.37 3.09
N VAL A 131 -4.94 9.17 1.77
CA VAL A 131 -4.79 7.87 1.11
C VAL A 131 -3.72 8.02 0.03
N PRO A 132 -2.52 7.43 0.20
CA PRO A 132 -1.43 7.59 -0.75
C PRO A 132 -1.79 7.11 -2.15
N ARG A 133 -1.49 7.93 -3.14
CA ARG A 133 -1.78 7.68 -4.56
C ARG A 133 -0.59 7.03 -5.26
N PHE A 134 -0.87 5.98 -6.02
CA PHE A 134 0.14 5.17 -6.70
C PHE A 134 0.14 5.39 -8.22
N VAL A 135 1.34 5.56 -8.77
CA VAL A 135 1.60 5.69 -10.20
C VAL A 135 1.95 4.31 -10.77
N ARG A 136 1.24 3.87 -11.82
CA ARG A 136 1.50 2.58 -12.47
C ARG A 136 2.87 2.56 -13.16
N GLY A 137 3.61 1.45 -13.02
CA GLY A 137 4.97 1.30 -13.53
C GLY A 137 6.03 2.10 -12.75
N ALA A 138 5.66 2.77 -11.66
CA ALA A 138 6.62 3.35 -10.72
C ALA A 138 6.88 2.40 -9.54
N ARG A 139 8.09 2.48 -9.00
CA ARG A 139 8.52 1.72 -7.81
C ARG A 139 8.33 2.58 -6.57
N TYR A 140 7.93 1.96 -5.47
CA TYR A 140 7.65 2.63 -4.20
C TYR A 140 8.32 1.90 -3.03
N VAL A 141 8.71 2.67 -2.00
CA VAL A 141 8.99 2.18 -0.64
C VAL A 141 7.77 2.50 0.23
N VAL A 142 7.14 1.48 0.80
CA VAL A 142 5.84 1.60 1.50
C VAL A 142 5.93 1.04 2.92
N PHE A 143 5.40 1.78 3.89
CA PHE A 143 5.25 1.35 5.28
C PHE A 143 3.86 0.74 5.47
N LEU A 144 3.79 -0.57 5.72
CA LEU A 144 2.56 -1.33 5.90
C LEU A 144 2.24 -1.52 7.38
N ARG A 145 0.97 -1.39 7.77
CA ARG A 145 0.57 -1.44 9.18
C ARG A 145 0.31 -2.84 9.75
N ASN A 146 0.54 -2.98 11.06
CA ASN A 146 0.17 -4.14 11.90
C ASN A 146 -1.15 -3.92 12.68
N THR A 147 -1.77 -2.74 12.56
CA THR A 147 -3.04 -2.38 13.16
C THR A 147 -4.23 -2.74 12.26
N GLY A 148 -5.42 -2.90 12.85
CA GLY A 148 -6.67 -2.95 12.06
C GLY A 148 -6.91 -1.62 11.33
N TRP A 149 -7.59 -1.59 10.19
CA TRP A 149 -7.74 -0.37 9.40
C TRP A 149 -8.99 -0.31 8.53
N SER A 150 -9.42 0.90 8.19
CA SER A 150 -10.64 1.17 7.40
C SER A 150 -10.40 1.98 6.11
N LEU A 151 -9.32 2.77 6.01
CA LEU A 151 -9.04 3.63 4.84
C LEU A 151 -7.86 3.14 4.00
N SER A 152 -6.78 2.64 4.62
CA SER A 152 -5.59 2.16 3.92
C SER A 152 -4.76 1.23 4.81
N PRO A 153 -4.07 0.21 4.26
CA PRO A 153 -3.03 -0.53 4.97
C PRO A 153 -1.68 0.21 5.02
N VAL A 154 -1.53 1.32 4.28
CA VAL A 154 -0.35 2.18 4.37
C VAL A 154 -0.43 3.00 5.66
N LEU A 155 0.72 3.20 6.31
CA LEU A 155 0.84 4.07 7.47
C LEU A 155 0.88 5.53 7.06
N ASP A 156 -0.30 6.16 7.03
CA ASP A 156 -0.41 7.60 6.75
C ASP A 156 0.24 7.92 5.38
N GLU A 157 0.93 9.05 5.21
CA GLU A 157 1.56 9.39 3.92
C GLU A 157 2.91 8.68 3.64
N HIS A 158 3.21 7.58 4.35
CA HIS A 158 4.49 6.85 4.24
C HIS A 158 4.52 5.83 3.07
N ALA A 159 4.13 6.27 1.88
CA ALA A 159 4.44 5.62 0.60
C ALA A 159 5.29 6.57 -0.26
N PHE A 160 6.56 6.23 -0.43
CA PHE A 160 7.54 7.08 -1.11
C PHE A 160 7.84 6.53 -2.50
N ARG A 161 7.57 7.31 -3.55
CA ARG A 161 7.92 6.96 -4.93
C ARG A 161 9.43 7.03 -5.12
N VAL A 162 10.02 6.01 -5.75
CA VAL A 162 11.45 6.01 -6.11
C VAL A 162 11.62 6.73 -7.44
N GLU A 163 12.38 7.82 -7.44
CA GLU A 163 12.72 8.59 -8.64
C GLU A 163 14.23 8.62 -8.87
N SER A 164 14.65 8.83 -10.13
CA SER A 164 16.06 9.02 -10.48
C SER A 164 16.33 10.48 -10.77
N VAL A 165 17.20 11.10 -9.96
CA VAL A 165 17.51 12.54 -10.01
C VAL A 165 19.03 12.70 -10.03
N GLY A 166 19.57 13.27 -11.11
CA GLY A 166 21.02 13.36 -11.31
C GLY A 166 21.75 12.00 -11.35
N GLY A 167 21.03 10.92 -11.70
CA GLY A 167 21.54 9.54 -11.65
C GLY A 167 21.49 8.89 -10.26
N ARG A 168 21.01 9.58 -9.23
CA ARG A 168 20.85 9.07 -7.86
C ARG A 168 19.40 8.63 -7.64
N GLU A 169 19.20 7.48 -7.01
CA GLU A 169 17.86 7.02 -6.61
C GLU A 169 17.42 7.73 -5.33
N VAL A 170 16.39 8.58 -5.42
CA VAL A 170 15.82 9.35 -4.30
C VAL A 170 14.39 8.93 -4.01
N LEU A 171 13.89 9.28 -2.83
CA LEU A 171 12.53 8.99 -2.39
C LEU A 171 11.69 10.28 -2.37
N VAL A 172 10.48 10.19 -2.94
CA VAL A 172 9.54 11.31 -3.09
C VAL A 172 8.23 11.00 -2.35
N GLY A 173 7.80 11.85 -1.41
CA GLY A 173 6.52 11.68 -0.73
C GLY A 173 5.30 12.07 -1.58
N ALA A 174 4.10 11.87 -1.04
CA ALA A 174 2.83 12.17 -1.71
C ALA A 174 2.75 13.63 -2.22
N GLU A 175 3.23 14.58 -1.41
CA GLU A 175 3.25 16.02 -1.71
C GLU A 175 4.38 16.46 -2.67
N GLY A 176 5.17 15.53 -3.23
CA GLY A 176 6.24 15.82 -4.17
C GLY A 176 7.55 16.33 -3.55
N GLY A 177 7.66 16.36 -2.21
CA GLY A 177 8.91 16.64 -1.49
C GLY A 177 9.86 15.43 -1.51
N LEU A 178 11.16 15.68 -1.45
CA LEU A 178 12.18 14.61 -1.39
C LEU A 178 12.51 14.27 0.06
N VAL A 179 12.74 12.99 0.37
CA VAL A 179 13.22 12.58 1.69
C VAL A 179 14.62 13.14 1.94
N SER A 180 14.75 14.04 2.92
CA SER A 180 16.01 14.67 3.35
C SER A 180 16.57 14.08 4.65
N GLY A 181 15.84 13.14 5.26
CA GLY A 181 16.38 12.29 6.33
C GLY A 181 15.36 11.79 7.32
N LEU A 182 15.84 11.43 8.50
CA LEU A 182 15.07 10.81 9.58
C LEU A 182 15.32 11.54 10.90
N GLY A 183 14.29 11.72 11.71
CA GLY A 183 14.36 12.39 13.03
C GLY A 183 13.35 11.82 14.03
N SER A 184 13.30 12.37 15.25
CA SER A 184 12.36 11.93 16.30
C SER A 184 10.89 12.05 15.87
N ALA A 185 10.55 13.09 15.10
CA ALA A 185 9.22 13.33 14.54
C ALA A 185 8.88 12.47 13.30
N GLY A 186 9.78 11.57 12.86
CA GLY A 186 9.55 10.72 11.66
C GLY A 186 10.45 11.08 10.48
N VAL A 187 9.92 10.91 9.27
CA VAL A 187 10.63 11.17 8.00
C VAL A 187 10.61 12.66 7.68
N ARG A 188 11.79 13.26 7.44
CA ARG A 188 11.90 14.66 6.98
C ARG A 188 11.87 14.71 5.46
N GLN A 189 11.17 15.71 4.92
CA GLN A 189 11.11 15.99 3.50
C GLN A 189 11.53 17.43 3.19
N THR A 190 11.99 17.69 1.96
CA THR A 190 12.23 19.03 1.42
C THR A 190 10.90 19.72 1.11
N ALA A 191 10.96 21.00 0.72
CA ALA A 191 9.87 21.61 -0.05
C ALA A 191 9.56 20.77 -1.33
N PRO A 192 8.31 20.77 -1.84
CA PRO A 192 7.93 20.05 -3.05
C PRO A 192 8.78 20.42 -4.27
N VAL A 193 9.40 19.41 -4.90
CA VAL A 193 10.15 19.55 -6.17
C VAL A 193 9.48 18.80 -7.33
N PHE A 194 8.58 17.87 -7.02
CA PHE A 194 7.65 17.28 -7.97
C PHE A 194 6.25 17.88 -7.80
N GLU A 195 5.40 17.69 -8.80
CA GLU A 195 3.95 17.80 -8.65
C GLU A 195 3.40 16.64 -7.78
N THR A 196 2.16 16.78 -7.32
CA THR A 196 1.45 15.70 -6.61
C THR A 196 0.92 14.67 -7.60
N VAL A 197 0.69 13.43 -7.16
CA VAL A 197 0.07 12.41 -8.02
C VAL A 197 -1.39 12.78 -8.28
N ASP A 198 -1.77 12.87 -9.55
CA ASP A 198 -3.12 13.24 -9.97
C ASP A 198 -4.15 12.13 -9.67
N LEU A 199 -5.41 12.36 -10.06
CA LEU A 199 -6.48 11.38 -9.85
C LEU A 199 -6.50 10.23 -10.87
N MET A 200 -5.72 10.35 -11.95
CA MET A 200 -5.60 9.36 -13.03
C MET A 200 -4.39 8.43 -12.81
N GLY A 201 -3.53 8.71 -11.83
CA GLY A 201 -2.30 7.97 -11.55
C GLY A 201 -1.16 8.30 -12.51
N ALA A 202 -1.20 9.46 -13.16
CA ALA A 202 -0.12 9.93 -14.03
C ALA A 202 1.16 10.19 -13.22
N ARG A 203 2.34 9.96 -13.83
CA ARG A 203 3.63 10.23 -13.17
C ARG A 203 3.86 11.75 -13.09
N PRO A 204 3.98 12.34 -11.89
CA PRO A 204 4.12 13.79 -11.74
C PRO A 204 5.40 14.33 -12.38
N ALA A 205 5.34 15.54 -12.96
CA ALA A 205 6.53 16.19 -13.47
C ALA A 205 7.41 16.73 -12.33
N MET A 206 8.70 16.93 -12.62
CA MET A 206 9.55 17.77 -11.79
C MET A 206 9.21 19.24 -12.07
N ARG A 207 9.09 20.05 -11.02
CA ARG A 207 8.77 21.48 -11.12
C ARG A 207 9.92 22.23 -11.79
N ALA A 208 9.57 23.23 -12.60
CA ALA A 208 10.53 23.99 -13.39
C ALA A 208 11.60 24.69 -12.52
N GLU A 209 11.26 25.20 -11.32
CA GLU A 209 12.24 25.84 -10.44
C GLU A 209 13.27 24.83 -9.92
N ALA A 210 12.83 23.64 -9.50
CA ALA A 210 13.71 22.59 -9.00
C ALA A 210 14.60 22.00 -10.11
N GLN A 211 14.08 21.93 -11.34
CA GLN A 211 14.84 21.51 -12.52
C GLN A 211 15.91 22.55 -12.89
N ALA A 212 15.59 23.85 -12.85
CA ALA A 212 16.54 24.93 -13.11
C ALA A 212 17.64 25.04 -12.03
N LEU A 213 17.34 24.68 -10.78
CA LEU A 213 18.30 24.68 -9.66
C LEU A 213 19.22 23.46 -9.60
N GLY A 214 19.22 22.58 -10.60
CA GLY A 214 20.14 21.43 -10.66
C GLY A 214 19.83 20.31 -9.66
N ALA A 215 18.60 20.28 -9.13
CA ALA A 215 17.99 19.20 -8.36
C ALA A 215 18.81 18.57 -7.20
N ALA A 216 18.54 19.07 -5.99
CA ALA A 216 18.53 18.31 -4.74
C ALA A 216 19.87 17.84 -4.11
N PRO A 217 20.73 18.77 -3.64
CA PRO A 217 21.85 18.44 -2.74
C PRO A 217 21.38 17.89 -1.38
N GLU A 218 20.17 18.25 -0.91
CA GLU A 218 19.63 17.82 0.39
C GLU A 218 18.93 16.45 0.38
N ALA A 219 18.79 15.81 -0.80
CA ALA A 219 18.08 14.53 -0.90
C ALA A 219 18.94 13.35 -0.45
N LEU A 220 18.36 12.55 0.45
CA LEU A 220 18.91 11.29 0.90
C LEU A 220 18.59 10.18 -0.10
N GLU A 221 19.60 9.38 -0.45
CA GLU A 221 19.44 8.27 -1.38
C GLU A 221 18.62 7.13 -0.78
N ARG A 222 17.91 6.38 -1.64
CA ARG A 222 17.04 5.26 -1.23
C ARG A 222 17.75 4.28 -0.29
N GLU A 223 18.92 3.77 -0.69
CA GLU A 223 19.70 2.82 0.14
C GLU A 223 20.24 3.46 1.42
N ALA A 224 20.57 4.76 1.39
CA ALA A 224 21.03 5.49 2.57
C ALA A 224 19.88 5.68 3.58
N PHE A 225 18.66 6.00 3.13
CA PHE A 225 17.46 6.07 3.95
C PHE A 225 17.09 4.72 4.57
N LEU A 226 17.07 3.65 3.77
CA LEU A 226 16.80 2.29 4.22
C LEU A 226 17.83 1.82 5.27
N SER A 227 19.11 2.13 5.04
CA SER A 227 20.19 1.90 6.01
C SER A 227 19.98 2.71 7.29
N LEU A 228 19.53 3.97 7.20
CA LEU A 228 19.25 4.82 8.35
C LEU A 228 18.10 4.26 9.20
N LEU A 229 17.00 3.80 8.59
CA LEU A 229 15.90 3.12 9.28
C LEU A 229 16.39 1.87 10.04
N GLN A 230 17.12 0.97 9.37
CA GLN A 230 17.65 -0.25 9.96
C GLN A 230 18.63 0.04 11.10
N ASN A 231 19.51 1.05 10.94
CA ASN A 231 20.43 1.48 11.98
C ASN A 231 19.69 2.11 13.17
N HIS A 232 18.63 2.89 12.94
CA HIS A 232 17.84 3.54 14.00
C HIS A 232 17.13 2.53 14.91
N LEU A 233 16.61 1.45 14.31
CA LEU A 233 16.02 0.31 15.01
C LEU A 233 17.08 -0.49 15.78
N ARG A 234 18.18 -0.89 15.11
CA ARG A 234 19.27 -1.67 15.71
C ARG A 234 19.90 -0.95 16.92
N ALA A 235 20.11 0.36 16.82
CA ALA A 235 20.64 1.20 17.90
C ALA A 235 19.73 1.32 19.14
N ARG A 236 18.48 0.85 19.06
CA ARG A 236 17.50 0.82 20.17
C ARG A 236 17.13 -0.59 20.61
N GLY A 237 17.73 -1.62 20.01
CA GLY A 237 17.31 -3.02 20.20
C GLY A 237 15.90 -3.31 19.66
N LEU A 238 15.36 -2.45 18.80
CA LEU A 238 14.01 -2.57 18.26
C LEU A 238 14.00 -3.42 16.98
N THR A 239 12.90 -4.13 16.76
CA THR A 239 12.59 -4.82 15.51
C THR A 239 11.18 -4.46 15.06
N VAL A 240 10.97 -4.44 13.73
CA VAL A 240 9.62 -4.32 13.14
C VAL A 240 9.03 -5.73 13.06
N ALA A 241 7.89 -5.92 13.72
CA ALA A 241 7.19 -7.20 13.80
C ALA A 241 5.67 -6.99 13.72
N GLY A 242 5.00 -7.86 12.99
CA GLY A 242 3.55 -7.85 12.82
C GLY A 242 3.13 -8.60 11.55
N ALA A 243 1.83 -8.88 11.44
CA ALA A 243 1.24 -9.38 10.21
C ALA A 243 0.56 -8.23 9.46
N PHE A 244 0.89 -8.06 8.18
CA PHE A 244 0.14 -7.21 7.26
C PHE A 244 -1.19 -7.89 6.88
N ARG A 245 -2.25 -7.10 6.64
CA ARG A 245 -3.55 -7.57 6.14
C ARG A 245 -3.95 -6.79 4.88
N GLU A 246 -4.34 -7.49 3.82
CA GLU A 246 -4.81 -6.90 2.55
C GLU A 246 -6.23 -6.34 2.61
N GLU A 247 -7.06 -6.84 3.53
CA GLU A 247 -8.47 -6.44 3.67
C GLU A 247 -8.69 -5.58 4.93
N PRO A 248 -9.60 -4.58 4.87
CA PRO A 248 -9.92 -3.72 6.00
C PRO A 248 -10.65 -4.49 7.13
N VAL A 249 -10.58 -3.95 8.33
CA VAL A 249 -11.45 -4.37 9.44
C VAL A 249 -12.86 -3.83 9.18
N THR A 250 -13.77 -4.71 8.80
CA THR A 250 -15.15 -4.38 8.44
C THR A 250 -16.05 -4.25 9.67
N THR A 251 -15.76 -3.26 10.54
CA THR A 251 -16.80 -2.73 11.42
C THR A 251 -17.99 -2.31 10.57
N ALA A 252 -19.19 -2.80 10.88
CA ALA A 252 -20.37 -2.70 10.01
C ALA A 252 -20.98 -1.28 9.97
N SER A 253 -20.25 -0.34 9.38
CA SER A 253 -20.69 1.02 9.07
C SER A 253 -19.91 1.52 7.85
N SER A 254 -20.30 1.02 6.67
CA SER A 254 -20.11 1.80 5.45
C SER A 254 -20.72 3.18 5.65
N LEU A 255 -20.02 4.22 5.18
CA LEU A 255 -20.46 5.62 5.31
C LEU A 255 -21.69 5.85 4.43
N SER A 256 -22.85 5.51 4.98
CA SER A 256 -24.17 5.68 4.37
C SER A 256 -24.55 7.15 4.34
N VAL A 257 -23.95 7.91 3.42
CA VAL A 257 -24.34 9.29 3.14
C VAL A 257 -25.76 9.26 2.55
N PRO A 258 -26.78 9.81 3.23
CA PRO A 258 -28.13 9.84 2.68
C PRO A 258 -28.18 10.86 1.53
N VAL A 259 -28.06 10.37 0.30
CA VAL A 259 -28.28 11.19 -0.89
C VAL A 259 -29.77 11.42 -1.05
N THR A 260 -30.30 12.43 -0.35
CA THR A 260 -31.62 12.98 -0.67
C THR A 260 -31.59 13.44 -2.13
N PRO A 261 -32.36 12.84 -3.05
CA PRO A 261 -32.39 13.31 -4.43
C PRO A 261 -32.93 14.74 -4.43
N ALA A 262 -32.27 15.63 -5.15
CA ALA A 262 -32.74 17.00 -5.33
C ALA A 262 -34.01 16.97 -6.19
N VAL A 263 -35.17 16.86 -5.54
CA VAL A 263 -36.48 16.97 -6.18
C VAL A 263 -36.53 18.36 -6.82
N ALA A 264 -36.60 18.40 -8.14
CA ALA A 264 -36.77 19.64 -8.87
C ALA A 264 -38.11 20.27 -8.44
N ASN A 265 -38.05 21.45 -7.81
CA ASN A 265 -39.25 22.16 -7.37
C ASN A 265 -40.19 22.37 -8.57
N PRO A 266 -41.46 21.92 -8.50
CA PRO A 266 -42.44 22.29 -9.50
C PRO A 266 -42.61 23.81 -9.49
N ALA A 267 -42.66 24.43 -10.67
CA ALA A 267 -42.53 25.88 -10.80
C ALA A 267 -43.69 26.63 -10.13
N ALA A 268 -43.38 27.44 -9.13
CA ALA A 268 -44.28 28.48 -8.63
C ALA A 268 -44.31 29.67 -9.61
N PRO A 269 -45.48 30.30 -9.85
CA PRO A 269 -45.62 31.31 -10.90
C PRO A 269 -44.99 32.67 -10.53
N ARG A 270 -44.36 33.28 -11.55
CA ARG A 270 -43.90 34.68 -11.68
C ARG A 270 -44.20 35.65 -10.52
N ALA A 271 -43.13 36.15 -9.92
CA ALA A 271 -43.03 37.55 -9.49
C ALA A 271 -41.91 38.25 -10.29
N VAL A 272 -42.02 39.57 -10.50
CA VAL A 272 -41.12 40.36 -11.37
C VAL A 272 -39.94 40.91 -10.55
N PRO A 273 -38.70 40.94 -11.07
CA PRO A 273 -37.56 41.51 -10.36
C PRO A 273 -37.64 43.05 -10.30
N LEU A 274 -37.31 43.61 -9.15
CA LEU A 274 -36.92 45.01 -9.01
C LEU A 274 -35.44 45.08 -8.66
N GLN A 275 -34.72 46.00 -9.29
CA GLN A 275 -33.30 46.23 -9.03
C GLN A 275 -33.13 46.94 -7.69
N PRO A 276 -32.02 46.71 -6.96
CA PRO A 276 -31.65 47.60 -5.86
C PRO A 276 -31.17 48.92 -6.46
N GLU A 277 -32.09 49.89 -6.58
CA GLU A 277 -31.68 51.28 -6.74
C GLU A 277 -30.86 51.73 -5.54
N ARG A 278 -29.92 52.61 -5.84
CA ARG A 278 -28.87 53.09 -4.96
C ARG A 278 -29.43 54.24 -4.12
N ASP A 279 -29.55 54.05 -2.81
CA ASP A 279 -29.81 55.18 -1.92
C ASP A 279 -29.01 55.11 -0.60
N ILE A 280 -28.66 56.29 -0.08
CA ILE A 280 -27.77 56.48 1.07
C ILE A 280 -28.53 57.29 2.12
N PRO A 281 -28.87 56.72 3.28
CA PRO A 281 -29.41 57.51 4.39
C PRO A 281 -28.29 58.33 5.06
N PRO A 282 -28.49 59.63 5.33
CA PRO A 282 -27.62 60.39 6.22
C PRO A 282 -27.78 59.90 7.67
N GLY A 283 -26.77 60.13 8.51
CA GLY A 283 -26.68 59.47 9.82
C GLY A 283 -27.41 60.17 10.98
N GLN A 284 -27.58 59.37 12.03
CA GLN A 284 -27.89 59.69 13.44
C GLN A 284 -29.35 60.07 13.81
N PRO A 285 -29.83 59.63 15.00
CA PRO A 285 -29.34 58.53 15.85
C PRO A 285 -29.98 57.17 15.49
#